data_AF-A0A139DPE1-F1
#
_entry.id   AF-A0A139DPE1-F1
#
_cell.length_a   1.000
_cell.length_b   1.000
_cell.length_c   1.000
_cell.angle_alpha   90.00
_cell.angle_beta   90.00
_cell.angle_gamma   90.00
#
_symmetry.space_group_name_H-M   'P 1'
#
loop_
_entity.id
_entity.type
_entity.pdbx_description
1 polymer ?
#
loop_
_entity_poly.entity_id
_entity_poly.type
_entity_poly.pdbx_seq_one_letter_code
_entity_poly.pdbx_strand_id
1 'polypeptide(L)'
;MTTNKPDTTKQTSEEARQAERNRIVRQNYEFLKEIYPANTLGLLCGLGYTQTRSTIDRKSRDPSMASYRGATLADTLQWQLLRIMHNDGYDLEGFEFDEHGELISTPKRPTRSNG
;
A
#
# COMPACT_ATOMS: atom_id res chain seq x y z
N MET A 1 -19.05 40.02 2.60
CA MET A 1 -18.66 38.59 2.49
C MET A 1 -17.15 38.54 2.37
N THR A 2 -16.44 38.33 3.48
CA THR A 2 -14.98 38.18 3.49
C THR A 2 -14.63 36.77 3.02
N THR A 3 -14.09 36.68 1.81
CA THR A 3 -13.53 35.45 1.26
C THR A 3 -12.22 35.15 1.98
N ASN A 4 -12.24 34.17 2.89
CA ASN A 4 -11.01 33.62 3.47
C ASN A 4 -10.18 32.98 2.34
N LYS A 5 -9.16 33.70 1.87
CA LYS A 5 -8.14 33.11 1.00
C LYS A 5 -7.39 32.02 1.79
N PRO A 6 -7.27 30.80 1.27
CA PRO A 6 -6.52 29.75 1.93
C PRO A 6 -5.04 30.13 2.06
N ASP A 7 -4.47 29.81 3.21
CA ASP A 7 -3.06 30.03 3.57
C ASP A 7 -2.16 29.15 2.67
N THR A 8 -1.61 29.76 1.62
CA THR A 8 -0.87 29.10 0.54
C THR A 8 0.33 28.28 1.03
N THR A 9 0.92 28.64 2.17
CA THR A 9 2.08 27.93 2.75
C THR A 9 1.69 26.58 3.37
N LYS A 10 0.48 26.46 3.92
CA LYS A 10 -0.02 25.18 4.47
C LYS A 10 -0.47 24.24 3.35
N GLN A 11 -1.04 24.80 2.29
CA GLN A 11 -1.52 24.05 1.14
C GLN A 11 -0.37 23.36 0.39
N THR A 12 0.75 24.05 0.16
CA THR A 12 1.95 23.46 -0.46
C THR A 12 2.57 22.35 0.38
N SER A 13 2.47 22.44 1.71
CA SER A 13 2.99 21.40 2.62
C SER A 13 2.16 20.11 2.60
N GLU A 14 0.84 20.20 2.44
CA GLU A 14 -0.03 19.02 2.41
C GLU A 14 0.01 18.32 1.05
N GLU A 15 0.10 19.08 -0.05
CA GLU A 15 0.34 18.55 -1.39
C GLU A 15 1.66 17.78 -1.45
N ALA A 16 2.73 18.32 -0.86
CA ALA A 16 4.03 17.65 -0.76
C ALA A 16 3.95 16.34 0.05
N ARG A 17 3.25 16.34 1.19
CA ARG A 17 3.02 15.12 1.99
C ARG A 17 2.23 14.07 1.22
N GLN A 18 1.19 14.50 0.50
CA GLN A 18 0.36 13.60 -0.29
C GLN A 18 1.15 12.98 -1.44
N ALA A 19 1.97 13.76 -2.13
CA ALA A 19 2.87 13.28 -3.16
C ALA A 19 3.86 12.25 -2.60
N GLU A 20 4.42 12.49 -1.42
CA GLU A 20 5.35 11.56 -0.76
C GLU A 20 4.67 10.25 -0.36
N ARG A 21 3.46 10.29 0.19
CA ARG A 21 2.67 9.07 0.49
C ARG A 21 2.40 8.26 -0.78
N ASN A 22 1.99 8.92 -1.87
CA ASN A 22 1.75 8.26 -3.15
C ASN A 22 3.02 7.60 -3.67
N ARG A 23 4.17 8.28 -3.55
CA ARG A 23 5.48 7.78 -3.94
C ARG A 23 5.84 6.52 -3.16
N ILE A 24 5.70 6.53 -1.82
CA ILE A 24 5.99 5.39 -0.95
C ILE A 24 5.10 4.19 -1.28
N VAL A 25 3.79 4.40 -1.41
CA VAL A 25 2.85 3.33 -1.76
C VAL A 25 3.21 2.71 -3.11
N ARG A 26 3.46 3.54 -4.14
CA ARG A 26 3.83 3.08 -5.47
C ARG A 26 5.13 2.28 -5.45
N GLN A 27 6.18 2.78 -4.80
CA GLN A 27 7.48 2.11 -4.73
C GLN A 27 7.39 0.72 -4.10
N ASN A 28 6.64 0.59 -2.99
CA ASN A 28 6.48 -0.70 -2.31
C ASN A 28 5.61 -1.66 -3.11
N TYR A 29 4.52 -1.18 -3.72
CA TYR A 29 3.69 -2.01 -4.60
C TYR A 29 4.46 -2.53 -5.80
N GLU A 30 5.16 -1.65 -6.52
CA GLU A 30 5.92 -2.01 -7.72
C GLU A 30 6.99 -3.06 -7.42
N PHE A 31 7.56 -3.05 -6.22
CA PHE A 31 8.45 -4.13 -5.79
C PHE A 31 7.71 -5.44 -5.48
N LEU A 32 6.66 -5.37 -4.65
CA LEU A 32 5.99 -6.57 -4.16
C LEU A 32 5.19 -7.30 -5.25
N LYS A 33 4.67 -6.59 -6.25
CA LYS A 33 3.89 -7.18 -7.35
C LYS A 33 4.69 -8.11 -8.26
N GLU A 34 6.02 -7.95 -8.28
CA GLU A 34 6.93 -8.83 -9.04
C GLU A 34 7.17 -10.17 -8.32
N ILE A 35 6.78 -10.25 -7.04
CA ILE A 35 7.03 -11.40 -6.16
C ILE A 35 5.73 -12.11 -5.83
N TYR A 36 4.66 -11.35 -5.57
CA TYR A 36 3.38 -11.87 -5.09
C TYR A 36 2.25 -11.62 -6.09
N PRO A 37 1.30 -12.56 -6.24
CA PRO A 37 0.10 -12.35 -7.02
C PRO A 37 -0.69 -11.12 -6.57
N ALA A 38 -1.34 -10.44 -7.52
CA ALA A 38 -2.14 -9.25 -7.23
C ALA A 38 -3.27 -9.52 -6.22
N ASN A 39 -3.80 -10.74 -6.22
CA ASN A 39 -4.84 -11.26 -5.33
C ASN A 39 -4.33 -11.35 -3.88
N THR A 40 -3.11 -11.86 -3.66
CA THR A 40 -2.46 -11.90 -2.35
C THR A 40 -2.27 -10.49 -1.80
N LEU A 41 -1.70 -9.60 -2.61
CA LEU A 41 -1.51 -8.20 -2.22
C LEU A 41 -2.84 -7.47 -1.99
N GLY A 42 -3.88 -7.83 -2.74
CA GLY A 42 -5.23 -7.27 -2.58
C GLY A 42 -5.90 -7.68 -1.29
N LEU A 43 -5.83 -8.97 -0.95
CA LEU A 43 -6.29 -9.51 0.32
C LEU A 43 -5.61 -8.80 1.49
N LEU A 44 -4.27 -8.74 1.49
CA LEU A 44 -3.49 -8.10 2.54
C LEU A 44 -3.69 -6.58 2.63
N CYS A 45 -4.21 -5.97 1.56
CA CYS A 45 -4.58 -4.55 1.51
C CYS A 45 -6.05 -4.28 1.87
N GLY A 46 -6.85 -5.30 2.20
CA GLY A 46 -8.29 -5.14 2.43
C GLY A 46 -9.08 -4.75 1.17
N LEU A 47 -8.51 -4.98 -0.02
CA LEU A 47 -9.08 -4.65 -1.32
C LEU A 47 -9.80 -5.84 -1.97
N GLY A 48 -9.75 -7.02 -1.32
CA GLY A 48 -10.21 -8.28 -1.89
C GLY A 48 -9.37 -8.73 -3.08
N TYR A 49 -9.83 -9.77 -3.79
CA TYR A 49 -9.03 -10.48 -4.79
C TYR A 49 -8.78 -9.72 -6.11
N THR A 50 -9.50 -8.63 -6.41
CA THR A 50 -9.54 -8.04 -7.76
C THR A 50 -9.21 -6.54 -7.84
N GLN A 51 -9.12 -5.82 -6.72
CA GLN A 51 -9.08 -4.34 -6.73
C GLN A 51 -7.70 -3.71 -6.46
N THR A 52 -6.65 -4.50 -6.27
CA THR A 52 -5.30 -4.02 -5.94
C THR A 52 -4.79 -3.02 -6.96
N ARG A 53 -4.79 -3.41 -8.23
CA ARG A 53 -4.24 -2.62 -9.32
C ARG A 53 -5.04 -1.33 -9.53
N SER A 54 -6.37 -1.44 -9.58
CA SER A 54 -7.26 -0.29 -9.78
C SER A 54 -7.17 0.73 -8.65
N THR A 55 -6.98 0.28 -7.40
CA THR A 55 -6.83 1.16 -6.24
C THR A 55 -5.48 1.90 -6.25
N ILE A 56 -4.41 1.22 -6.66
CA ILE A 56 -3.08 1.83 -6.75
C ILE A 56 -3.00 2.78 -7.95
N ASP A 57 -3.61 2.42 -9.07
CA ASP A 57 -3.74 3.29 -10.24
C ASP A 57 -4.50 4.57 -9.88
N ARG A 58 -5.48 4.53 -8.96
CA ARG A 58 -6.16 5.75 -8.49
C ARG A 58 -5.26 6.66 -7.64
N LYS A 59 -4.23 6.11 -6.99
CA LYS A 59 -3.25 6.85 -6.19
C LYS A 59 -2.15 7.50 -7.02
N SER A 60 -1.93 7.02 -8.25
CA SER A 60 -0.93 7.55 -9.18
C SER A 60 -1.51 8.46 -10.26
N ARG A 61 -2.83 8.66 -10.29
CA ARG A 61 -3.51 9.57 -11.21
C ARG A 61 -3.19 11.04 -10.95
N ASP A 62 -3.43 11.85 -11.97
CA ASP A 62 -3.41 13.30 -11.85
C ASP A 62 -4.40 13.74 -10.75
N PRO A 63 -3.95 14.52 -9.75
CA PRO A 63 -4.79 15.00 -8.65
C PRO A 63 -6.04 15.78 -9.07
N SER A 64 -6.05 16.36 -10.27
CA SER A 64 -7.21 17.10 -10.81
C SER A 64 -8.34 16.18 -11.29
N MET A 65 -8.10 14.88 -11.45
CA MET A 65 -9.11 13.93 -11.92
C MET A 65 -10.09 13.56 -10.81
N ALA A 66 -11.39 13.51 -11.11
CA ALA A 66 -12.43 13.08 -10.15
C ALA A 66 -12.22 11.65 -9.59
N SER A 67 -11.47 10.82 -10.31
CA SER A 67 -11.15 9.44 -9.93
C SER A 67 -9.86 9.31 -9.12
N TYR A 68 -9.11 10.40 -8.91
CA TYR A 68 -7.92 10.41 -8.07
C TYR A 68 -8.30 10.16 -6.61
N ARG A 69 -7.55 9.28 -5.96
CA ARG A 69 -7.66 9.00 -4.53
C ARG A 69 -6.24 8.91 -3.98
N GLY A 70 -5.79 9.95 -3.27
CA GLY A 70 -4.46 9.96 -2.68
C GLY A 70 -4.28 8.86 -1.63
N ALA A 71 -3.05 8.36 -1.50
CA ALA A 71 -2.66 7.44 -0.45
C ALA A 71 -2.87 8.05 0.93
N THR A 72 -3.56 7.32 1.79
CA THR A 72 -3.71 7.66 3.21
C THR A 72 -2.45 7.30 4.00
N LEU A 73 -2.39 7.74 5.27
CA LEU A 73 -1.36 7.25 6.19
C LEU A 73 -1.45 5.74 6.38
N ALA A 74 -2.66 5.19 6.51
CA ALA A 74 -2.89 3.75 6.66
C ALA A 74 -2.33 2.98 5.46
N ASP A 75 -2.61 3.43 4.23
CA ASP A 75 -2.03 2.85 3.02
C ASP A 75 -0.49 2.84 3.09
N THR A 76 0.10 3.98 3.48
CA THR A 76 1.55 4.14 3.54
C THR A 76 2.18 3.14 4.51
N LEU A 77 1.63 3.04 5.73
CA LEU A 77 2.09 2.13 6.76
C LEU A 77 1.93 0.67 6.35
N GLN A 78 0.78 0.32 5.75
CA GLN A 78 0.49 -1.03 5.29
C GLN A 78 1.50 -1.51 4.24
N TRP A 79 1.73 -0.71 3.20
CA TRP A 79 2.70 -1.06 2.15
C TRP A 79 4.14 -1.16 2.66
N GLN A 80 4.53 -0.28 3.60
CA GLN A 80 5.83 -0.37 4.26
C GLN A 80 5.96 -1.62 5.12
N LEU A 81 4.92 -1.96 5.89
CA LEU A 81 4.90 -3.16 6.73
C LEU A 81 5.04 -4.43 5.88
N LEU A 82 4.27 -4.56 4.80
CA LEU A 82 4.39 -5.70 3.88
C LEU A 82 5.80 -5.82 3.31
N ARG A 83 6.44 -4.70 2.96
CA ARG A 83 7.82 -4.71 2.48
C ARG A 83 8.82 -5.15 3.54
N ILE A 84 8.67 -4.68 4.78
CA ILE A 84 9.51 -5.08 5.90
C ILE A 84 9.36 -6.58 6.18
N MET A 85 8.13 -7.07 6.27
CA MET A 85 7.86 -8.51 6.47
C MET A 85 8.48 -9.35 5.34
N HIS A 86 8.33 -8.92 4.09
CA HIS A 86 9.02 -9.59 2.98
C HIS A 86 10.54 -9.59 3.19
N ASN A 87 11.16 -8.47 3.54
CA ASN A 87 12.61 -8.39 3.74
C ASN A 87 13.08 -9.24 4.94
N ASP A 88 12.27 -9.38 5.98
CA ASP A 88 12.52 -10.21 7.18
C ASP A 88 12.33 -11.71 6.93
N GLY A 89 11.99 -12.08 5.69
CA GLY A 89 11.91 -13.46 5.24
C GLY A 89 10.52 -14.08 5.34
N TYR A 90 9.48 -13.30 5.65
CA TYR A 90 8.11 -13.83 5.66
C TYR A 90 7.63 -14.15 4.25
N ASP A 91 6.85 -15.22 4.12
CA ASP A 91 6.11 -15.54 2.91
C ASP A 91 4.70 -14.96 3.00
N LEU A 92 4.49 -13.81 2.34
CA LEU A 92 3.19 -13.12 2.36
C LEU A 92 2.07 -13.94 1.68
N GLU A 93 2.41 -14.86 0.77
CA GLU A 93 1.41 -15.71 0.11
C GLU A 93 0.92 -16.82 1.04
N GLY A 94 1.79 -17.30 1.93
CA GLY A 94 1.45 -18.32 2.92
C GLY A 94 0.74 -17.78 4.17
N PHE A 95 0.29 -16.53 4.19
CA PHE A 95 -0.48 -16.02 5.33
C PHE A 95 -1.85 -16.69 5.36
N GLU A 96 -2.21 -17.23 6.52
CA GLU A 96 -3.48 -17.89 6.73
C GLU A 96 -4.35 -17.08 7.67
N PHE A 97 -5.63 -17.01 7.34
CA PHE A 97 -6.66 -16.32 8.12
C PHE A 97 -7.80 -17.27 8.42
N ASP A 98 -8.44 -17.11 9.57
CA ASP A 98 -9.66 -17.85 9.89
C ASP A 98 -10.92 -17.24 9.24
N GLU A 99 -12.09 -17.79 9.56
CA GLU A 99 -13.39 -17.33 9.04
C GLU A 99 -13.81 -15.93 9.52
N HIS A 100 -13.17 -15.42 10.57
CA HIS A 100 -13.38 -14.08 11.10
C HIS A 100 -12.36 -13.07 10.56
N GLY A 101 -11.35 -13.53 9.82
CA GLY A 101 -10.27 -12.72 9.29
C GLY A 101 -9.12 -12.49 10.28
N GLU A 102 -9.02 -13.29 11.34
CA GLU A 102 -7.87 -13.27 12.24
C GLU A 102 -6.66 -13.97 11.61
N LEU A 103 -5.48 -13.38 11.76
CA LEU A 103 -4.23 -13.94 11.24
C LEU A 103 -3.77 -15.11 12.13
N ILE A 104 -3.80 -16.32 11.58
CA ILE A 104 -3.47 -17.55 12.32
C ILE A 104 -2.08 -18.11 11.99
N SER A 105 -1.50 -17.75 10.83
CA SER A 105 -0.17 -18.21 10.43
C SER A 105 0.59 -17.17 9.61
N THR A 106 1.89 -17.01 9.91
CA THR A 106 2.84 -16.18 9.15
C THR A 106 4.13 -16.97 8.86
N PRO A 107 4.12 -17.86 7.86
CA PRO A 107 5.29 -18.68 7.56
C PRO A 107 6.47 -17.83 7.10
N LYS A 108 7.67 -18.30 7.41
CA LYS A 108 8.92 -17.77 6.82
C LYS A 108 9.30 -18.61 5.60
N ARG A 109 9.85 -17.94 4.58
CA ARG A 109 10.42 -18.61 3.41
C ARG A 109 11.51 -19.58 3.86
N PRO A 110 11.61 -20.77 3.23
CA PRO A 110 12.65 -21.73 3.58
C PRO A 110 14.02 -21.06 3.49
N THR A 111 14.76 -21.05 4.59
CA THR A 111 16.19 -20.69 4.52
C THR A 111 16.85 -21.76 3.68
N ARG A 112 17.39 -21.39 2.51
CA ARG A 112 18.29 -22.28 1.78
C ARG A 112 19.47 -22.59 2.71
N SER A 113 19.44 -23.76 3.34
CA SER A 113 20.63 -24.31 3.97
C SER A 113 21.61 -24.59 2.84
N ASN A 114 22.67 -23.78 2.75
CA ASN A 114 23.82 -24.12 1.93
C ASN A 114 24.43 -25.39 2.56
N GLY A 115 24.05 -26.54 1.99
CA GLY A 115 24.79 -27.79 2.16
C GLY A 115 26.04 -27.79 1.31
#